data_AF-A0A519ZCV3-F1
#
_entry.id   AF-A0A519ZCV3-F1
#
_cell.length_a   1.000
_cell.length_b   1.000
_cell.length_c   1.000
_cell.angle_alpha   90.00
_cell.angle_beta   90.00
_cell.angle_gamma   90.00
#
_symmetry.space_group_name_H-M   'P 1'
#
loop_
_entity.id
_entity.type
_entity.pdbx_description
1 polymer ?
#
loop_
_entity_poly.entity_id
_entity_poly.type
_entity_poly.pdbx_seq_one_letter_code
_entity_poly.pdbx_strand_id
1 'polypeptide(L)'
;MRHPLLVAVLSLATVHFVFAAASRLPAAVLPVITTVAAQQDSTAEKMLAFQRSNGGWPKAVNEVKVDYHHPMSEADLKAARRDAGRTDATIDNNATTREITHLVSAFKTTQNPAYRQAAESGIRYLLKMQQPSGGFPQYYPDAKLYRAQITYNDNAMIKALTVLKAVADKKEDFALVDPALVAPAQKAVDKGVQCILKTQYVQHGKLTAWCAQHDRVTLQPCNARAFELASLSGDE
;
A
#
# COMPACT_ATOMS: atom_id res chain seq x y z
N MET A 1 -65.15 41.58 -61.13
CA MET A 1 -66.17 41.04 -62.04
C MET A 1 -65.63 39.77 -62.69
N ARG A 2 -66.44 38.70 -62.68
CA ARG A 2 -66.38 37.47 -63.51
C ARG A 2 -65.39 36.35 -63.14
N HIS A 3 -65.97 35.24 -62.68
CA HIS A 3 -65.46 33.86 -62.78
C HIS A 3 -65.23 33.44 -64.25
N PRO A 4 -64.35 32.46 -64.52
CA PRO A 4 -64.80 31.09 -64.84
C PRO A 4 -63.94 29.99 -64.15
N LEU A 5 -64.51 28.93 -63.59
CA LEU A 5 -64.98 27.65 -64.19
C LEU A 5 -63.88 26.61 -64.53
N LEU A 6 -63.83 25.59 -63.66
CA LEU A 6 -63.51 24.16 -63.82
C LEU A 6 -62.69 23.67 -65.03
N VAL A 7 -61.69 22.83 -64.74
CA VAL A 7 -61.67 21.41 -65.20
C VAL A 7 -61.06 20.53 -64.10
N ALA A 8 -61.84 19.56 -63.63
CA ALA A 8 -61.39 18.47 -62.78
C ALA A 8 -60.94 17.29 -63.66
N VAL A 9 -59.80 16.69 -63.34
CA VAL A 9 -59.39 15.38 -63.86
C VAL A 9 -59.23 14.46 -62.64
N LEU A 10 -60.17 13.53 -62.47
CA LEU A 10 -60.05 12.43 -61.52
C LEU A 10 -59.03 11.41 -62.08
N SER A 11 -57.94 11.19 -61.35
CA SER A 11 -57.11 9.99 -61.49
C SER A 11 -57.32 9.09 -60.28
N LEU A 12 -57.92 7.91 -60.48
CA LEU A 12 -57.96 6.86 -59.48
C LEU A 12 -56.53 6.38 -59.19
N ALA A 13 -56.03 6.61 -57.97
CA ALA A 13 -54.85 5.93 -57.46
C ALA A 13 -55.31 4.78 -56.55
N THR A 14 -55.10 3.55 -57.01
CA THR A 14 -55.24 2.32 -56.23
C THR A 14 -54.25 2.32 -55.05
N VAL A 15 -54.78 2.40 -53.83
CA VAL A 15 -54.01 2.23 -52.59
C VAL A 15 -53.67 0.75 -52.42
N HIS A 16 -52.40 0.38 -52.64
CA HIS A 16 -51.88 -0.90 -52.22
C HIS A 16 -51.57 -0.84 -50.72
N PHE A 17 -52.37 -1.52 -49.90
CA PHE A 17 -52.02 -1.80 -48.52
C PHE A 17 -50.87 -2.81 -48.50
N VAL A 18 -49.64 -2.35 -48.26
CA VAL A 18 -48.53 -3.22 -47.87
C VAL A 18 -48.75 -3.57 -46.40
N PHE A 19 -49.14 -4.82 -46.13
CA PHE A 19 -49.09 -5.38 -44.79
C PHE A 19 -47.62 -5.48 -44.36
N ALA A 20 -47.17 -4.58 -43.50
CA ALA A 20 -45.89 -4.73 -42.81
C ALA A 20 -46.02 -5.91 -41.83
N ALA A 21 -45.32 -7.02 -42.12
CA ALA A 21 -45.17 -8.11 -41.18
C ALA A 21 -44.38 -7.59 -39.96
N ALA A 22 -45.03 -7.54 -38.80
CA ALA A 22 -44.37 -7.22 -37.55
C ALA A 22 -43.41 -8.36 -37.17
N SER A 23 -42.15 -8.23 -37.56
CA SER A 23 -41.07 -9.09 -37.10
C SER A 23 -40.88 -8.87 -35.60
N ARG A 24 -41.28 -9.85 -34.78
CA ARG A 24 -40.97 -9.88 -33.35
C ARG A 24 -39.46 -9.96 -33.20
N LEU A 25 -38.84 -8.89 -32.71
CA LEU A 25 -37.44 -8.92 -32.29
C LEU A 25 -37.30 -9.92 -31.13
N PRO A 26 -36.29 -10.80 -31.14
CA PRO A 26 -36.05 -11.68 -30.01
C PRO A 26 -35.70 -10.82 -28.79
N ALA A 27 -36.30 -11.14 -27.64
CA ALA A 27 -35.99 -10.49 -26.38
C ALA A 27 -34.49 -10.65 -26.09
N ALA A 28 -33.78 -9.54 -25.92
CA ALA A 28 -32.37 -9.55 -25.55
C ALA A 28 -32.23 -10.16 -24.16
N VAL A 29 -31.63 -11.35 -24.08
CA VAL A 29 -31.23 -11.96 -22.81
C VAL A 29 -29.94 -11.27 -22.39
N LEU A 30 -30.03 -10.34 -21.42
CA LEU A 30 -28.86 -9.72 -20.82
C LEU A 30 -28.09 -10.78 -20.01
N PRO A 31 -26.76 -10.88 -20.13
CA PRO A 31 -25.99 -11.80 -19.31
C PRO A 31 -26.10 -11.37 -17.84
N VAL A 32 -26.52 -12.30 -16.98
CA VAL A 32 -26.43 -12.14 -15.54
C VAL A 32 -24.94 -12.18 -15.18
N ILE A 33 -24.35 -11.02 -14.92
CA ILE A 33 -23.00 -10.94 -14.38
C ILE A 33 -23.10 -11.29 -12.89
N THR A 34 -22.83 -12.54 -12.55
CA THR A 34 -22.64 -12.96 -11.17
C THR A 34 -21.29 -12.42 -10.70
N THR A 35 -21.30 -11.32 -9.94
CA THR A 35 -20.11 -10.88 -9.20
C THR A 35 -19.84 -11.87 -8.08
N VAL A 36 -18.92 -12.80 -8.30
CA VAL A 36 -18.37 -13.63 -7.23
C VAL A 36 -17.55 -12.71 -6.33
N ALA A 37 -17.90 -12.63 -5.05
CA ALA A 37 -17.12 -11.88 -4.08
C ALA A 37 -15.68 -12.44 -4.03
N ALA A 38 -14.68 -11.56 -3.99
CA ALA A 38 -13.29 -11.99 -3.92
C ALA A 38 -13.09 -12.87 -2.67
N GLN A 39 -12.26 -13.91 -2.79
CA GLN A 39 -11.88 -14.72 -1.65
C GLN A 39 -11.20 -13.84 -0.60
N GLN A 40 -11.46 -14.11 0.67
CA GLN A 40 -10.92 -13.32 1.78
C GLN A 40 -9.93 -14.13 2.62
N ASP A 41 -8.89 -13.44 3.09
CA ASP A 41 -7.97 -13.92 4.13
C ASP A 41 -8.27 -13.13 5.41
N SER A 42 -8.61 -13.83 6.49
CA SER A 42 -9.08 -13.20 7.73
C SER A 42 -8.04 -12.31 8.40
N THR A 43 -6.75 -12.59 8.20
CA THR A 43 -5.66 -11.76 8.71
C THR A 43 -5.48 -10.53 7.83
N ALA A 44 -5.54 -10.69 6.51
CA ALA A 44 -5.46 -9.59 5.54
C ALA A 44 -6.61 -8.59 5.73
N GLU A 45 -7.83 -9.04 5.99
CA GLU A 45 -8.97 -8.15 6.28
C GLU A 45 -8.72 -7.26 7.50
N LYS A 46 -8.11 -7.81 8.57
CA LYS A 46 -7.70 -7.01 9.73
C LYS A 46 -6.59 -6.03 9.36
N MET A 47 -5.59 -6.45 8.59
CA MET A 47 -4.52 -5.56 8.13
C MET A 47 -5.09 -4.40 7.30
N LEU A 48 -6.06 -4.64 6.40
CA LEU A 48 -6.74 -3.57 5.67
C LEU A 48 -7.44 -2.58 6.60
N ALA A 49 -8.07 -3.05 7.69
CA ALA A 49 -8.75 -2.19 8.65
C ALA A 49 -7.79 -1.30 9.44
N PHE A 50 -6.56 -1.75 9.71
CA PHE A 50 -5.57 -1.02 10.50
C PHE A 50 -4.66 -0.09 9.67
N GLN A 51 -4.67 -0.19 8.34
CA GLN A 51 -3.81 0.63 7.49
C GLN A 51 -4.12 2.13 7.65
N ARG A 52 -3.08 2.95 7.80
CA ARG A 52 -3.20 4.42 7.82
C ARG A 52 -3.27 4.97 6.40
N SER A 53 -3.79 6.18 6.27
CA SER A 53 -3.97 6.87 4.98
C SER A 53 -2.64 7.16 4.28
N ASN A 54 -1.53 7.18 5.03
CA ASN A 54 -0.19 7.32 4.47
C ASN A 54 0.40 5.99 3.94
N GLY A 55 -0.32 4.88 4.10
CA GLY A 55 0.05 3.54 3.63
C GLY A 55 0.71 2.65 4.69
N GLY A 56 1.19 3.19 5.81
CA GLY A 56 1.84 2.42 6.86
C GLY A 56 0.88 1.85 7.91
N TRP A 57 1.43 1.09 8.86
CA TRP A 57 0.67 0.48 9.95
C TRP A 57 1.21 0.90 11.33
N PRO A 58 0.32 1.01 12.34
CA PRO A 58 0.73 1.18 13.72
C PRO A 58 1.28 -0.13 14.28
N LYS A 59 2.19 -0.05 15.26
CA LYS A 59 2.55 -1.23 16.08
C LYS A 59 1.56 -1.49 17.21
N ALA A 60 0.86 -0.44 17.66
CA ALA A 60 -0.07 -0.45 18.78
C ALA A 60 -1.16 0.62 18.59
N VAL A 61 -2.34 0.38 19.15
CA VAL A 61 -3.44 1.35 19.24
C VAL A 61 -3.80 1.51 20.71
N ASN A 62 -3.81 2.74 21.22
CA ASN A 62 -4.05 3.06 22.63
C ASN A 62 -3.19 2.18 23.57
N GLU A 63 -1.89 2.10 23.29
CA GLU A 63 -0.89 1.32 24.03
C GLU A 63 -1.03 -0.21 23.95
N VAL A 64 -2.09 -0.72 23.32
CA VAL A 64 -2.27 -2.16 23.07
C VAL A 64 -1.61 -2.54 21.75
N LYS A 65 -0.66 -3.49 21.79
CA LYS A 65 0.00 -4.03 20.60
C LYS A 65 -1.05 -4.58 19.61
N VAL A 66 -0.89 -4.27 18.33
CA VAL A 66 -1.71 -4.86 17.28
C VAL A 66 -1.34 -6.34 17.14
N ASP A 67 -2.34 -7.21 17.35
CA ASP A 67 -2.25 -8.65 17.16
C ASP A 67 -3.38 -9.13 16.24
N TYR A 68 -3.02 -9.55 15.03
CA TYR A 68 -3.99 -10.02 14.04
C TYR A 68 -4.48 -11.45 14.29
N HIS A 69 -3.87 -12.21 15.21
CA HIS A 69 -4.39 -13.51 15.62
C HIS A 69 -5.58 -13.39 16.56
N HIS A 70 -5.68 -12.28 17.30
CA HIS A 70 -6.83 -12.02 18.15
C HIS A 70 -8.12 -11.89 17.31
N PRO A 71 -9.23 -12.54 17.71
CA PRO A 71 -10.53 -12.32 17.07
C PRO A 71 -10.93 -10.85 17.15
N MET A 72 -11.46 -10.30 16.06
CA MET A 72 -11.95 -8.91 16.01
C MET A 72 -13.37 -8.92 15.49
N SER A 73 -14.28 -8.26 16.20
CA SER A 73 -15.64 -8.04 15.75
C SER A 73 -15.69 -7.00 14.62
N GLU A 74 -16.81 -6.94 13.91
CA GLU A 74 -17.02 -5.89 12.91
C GLU A 74 -16.98 -4.48 13.54
N ALA A 75 -17.38 -4.35 14.81
CA ALA A 75 -17.27 -3.10 15.54
C ALA A 75 -15.80 -2.69 15.77
N ASP A 76 -14.92 -3.66 16.08
CA ASP A 76 -13.48 -3.44 16.24
C ASP A 76 -12.83 -3.03 14.92
N LEU A 77 -13.16 -3.73 13.82
CA LEU A 77 -12.66 -3.39 12.49
C LEU A 77 -13.13 -2.00 12.05
N LYS A 78 -14.40 -1.67 12.31
CA LYS A 78 -14.93 -0.32 12.04
C LYS A 78 -14.24 0.73 12.90
N ALA A 79 -13.85 0.41 14.13
CA ALA A 79 -13.05 1.31 14.97
C ALA A 79 -11.65 1.53 14.40
N ALA A 80 -10.96 0.46 14.00
CA ALA A 80 -9.66 0.55 13.35
C ALA A 80 -9.69 1.39 12.07
N ARG A 81 -10.74 1.25 11.24
CA ARG A 81 -10.90 2.05 10.01
C ARG A 81 -11.10 3.54 10.28
N ARG A 82 -11.69 3.94 11.42
CA ARG A 82 -11.80 5.36 11.79
C ARG A 82 -10.44 6.00 12.11
N ASP A 83 -9.47 5.18 12.49
CA ASP A 83 -8.11 5.60 12.80
C ASP A 83 -7.22 5.80 11.55
N ALA A 84 -7.76 5.64 10.34
CA ALA A 84 -7.02 5.79 9.10
C ALA A 84 -6.26 7.13 8.99
N GLY A 85 -6.75 8.21 9.61
CA GLY A 85 -6.09 9.52 9.59
C GLY A 85 -4.90 9.68 10.56
N ARG A 86 -4.62 8.72 11.44
CA ARG A 86 -3.56 8.84 12.45
C ARG A 86 -2.16 8.83 11.83
N THR A 87 -1.23 9.50 12.50
CA THR A 87 0.17 9.65 12.07
C THR A 87 1.14 8.73 12.81
N ASP A 88 0.63 7.65 13.39
CA ASP A 88 1.34 6.70 14.26
C ASP A 88 1.88 5.46 13.51
N ALA A 89 1.92 5.52 12.18
CA ALA A 89 2.55 4.49 11.36
C ALA A 89 4.06 4.39 11.65
N THR A 90 4.57 3.16 11.64
CA THR A 90 5.93 2.85 12.08
C THR A 90 6.47 1.58 11.44
N ILE A 91 7.80 1.43 11.48
CA ILE A 91 8.52 0.19 11.14
C ILE A 91 9.07 -0.54 12.38
N ASP A 92 8.78 -0.03 13.58
CA ASP A 92 9.09 -0.62 14.88
C ASP A 92 8.26 -1.90 15.11
N ASN A 93 8.82 -2.89 15.82
CA ASN A 93 8.15 -4.15 16.14
C ASN A 93 7.53 -4.87 14.93
N ASN A 94 8.25 -4.85 13.79
CA ASN A 94 7.84 -5.43 12.51
C ASN A 94 6.62 -4.78 11.84
N ALA A 95 6.09 -3.68 12.39
CA ALA A 95 4.96 -3.00 11.79
C ALA A 95 5.29 -2.51 10.38
N THR A 96 4.26 -2.40 9.55
CA THR A 96 4.33 -2.11 8.11
C THR A 96 4.98 -3.23 7.29
N THR A 97 6.17 -3.72 7.64
CA THR A 97 6.86 -4.74 6.85
C THR A 97 6.16 -6.10 6.92
N ARG A 98 5.63 -6.50 8.08
CA ARG A 98 4.88 -7.76 8.20
C ARG A 98 3.57 -7.70 7.42
N GLU A 99 2.88 -6.56 7.44
CA GLU A 99 1.61 -6.39 6.74
C GLU A 99 1.81 -6.42 5.23
N ILE A 100 2.82 -5.71 4.71
CA ILE A 100 3.15 -5.76 3.28
C ILE A 100 3.38 -7.22 2.84
N THR A 101 4.26 -7.95 3.53
CA THR A 101 4.60 -9.33 3.16
C THR A 101 3.38 -10.25 3.21
N HIS A 102 2.55 -10.17 4.27
CA HIS A 102 1.33 -10.98 4.38
C HIS A 102 0.32 -10.64 3.28
N LEU A 103 0.08 -9.35 3.01
CA LEU A 103 -0.89 -8.90 2.01
C LEU A 103 -0.49 -9.32 0.59
N VAL A 104 0.80 -9.28 0.25
CA VAL A 104 1.30 -9.78 -1.04
C VAL A 104 1.06 -11.29 -1.17
N SER A 105 1.31 -12.07 -0.12
CA SER A 105 1.06 -13.52 -0.14
C SER A 105 -0.44 -13.86 -0.16
N ALA A 106 -1.26 -13.15 0.62
CA ALA A 106 -2.71 -13.28 0.60
C ALA A 106 -3.29 -12.91 -0.77
N PHE A 107 -2.73 -11.91 -1.47
CA PHE A 107 -3.16 -11.58 -2.83
C PHE A 107 -2.89 -12.74 -3.79
N LYS A 108 -1.73 -13.39 -3.71
CA LYS A 108 -1.41 -14.56 -4.56
C LYS A 108 -2.47 -15.67 -4.44
N THR A 109 -2.92 -15.96 -3.22
CA THR A 109 -3.87 -17.05 -2.96
C THR A 109 -5.32 -16.67 -3.28
N THR A 110 -5.72 -15.44 -2.95
CA THR A 110 -7.12 -15.00 -3.02
C THR A 110 -7.48 -14.25 -4.30
N GLN A 111 -6.47 -13.72 -5.00
CA GLN A 111 -6.62 -12.76 -6.10
C GLN A 111 -7.42 -11.49 -5.73
N ASN A 112 -7.53 -11.18 -4.43
CA ASN A 112 -8.27 -10.00 -3.96
C ASN A 112 -7.45 -8.71 -4.22
N PRO A 113 -7.89 -7.83 -5.14
CA PRO A 113 -7.11 -6.66 -5.53
C PRO A 113 -6.88 -5.67 -4.37
N ALA A 114 -7.74 -5.67 -3.35
CA ALA A 114 -7.57 -4.81 -2.18
C ALA A 114 -6.28 -5.14 -1.41
N TYR A 115 -5.88 -6.41 -1.34
CA TYR A 115 -4.65 -6.82 -0.65
C TYR A 115 -3.42 -6.35 -1.39
N ARG A 116 -3.40 -6.50 -2.73
CA ARG A 116 -2.33 -5.95 -3.56
C ARG A 116 -2.23 -4.44 -3.42
N GLN A 117 -3.35 -3.73 -3.53
CA GLN A 117 -3.38 -2.26 -3.43
C GLN A 117 -2.86 -1.77 -2.06
N ALA A 118 -3.27 -2.44 -0.98
CA ALA A 118 -2.81 -2.11 0.36
C ALA A 118 -1.31 -2.38 0.55
N ALA A 119 -0.81 -3.53 0.06
CA ALA A 119 0.62 -3.83 0.07
C ALA A 119 1.44 -2.80 -0.69
N GLU A 120 1.00 -2.42 -1.90
CA GLU A 120 1.66 -1.40 -2.71
C GLU A 120 1.63 -0.02 -2.05
N SER A 121 0.55 0.32 -1.34
CA SER A 121 0.46 1.54 -0.53
C SER A 121 1.49 1.51 0.61
N GLY A 122 1.68 0.36 1.26
CA GLY A 122 2.75 0.13 2.24
C GLY A 122 4.16 0.27 1.66
N ILE A 123 4.40 -0.28 0.47
CA ILE A 123 5.69 -0.11 -0.23
C ILE A 123 5.94 1.37 -0.52
N ARG A 124 4.92 2.11 -1.00
CA ARG A 124 5.01 3.55 -1.21
C ARG A 124 5.24 4.33 0.08
N TYR A 125 4.71 3.88 1.21
CA TYR A 125 5.02 4.43 2.52
C TYR A 125 6.52 4.26 2.87
N LEU A 126 7.09 3.06 2.69
CA LEU A 126 8.51 2.81 2.91
C LEU A 126 9.40 3.69 2.02
N LEU A 127 9.03 3.84 0.74
CA LEU A 127 9.74 4.73 -0.19
C LEU A 127 9.67 6.21 0.24
N LYS A 128 8.51 6.65 0.74
CA LYS A 128 8.27 8.04 1.15
C LYS A 128 8.97 8.41 2.46
N MET A 129 9.09 7.47 3.39
CA MET A 129 9.73 7.73 4.69
C MET A 129 11.26 7.77 4.64
N GLN A 130 11.87 7.21 3.59
CA GLN A 130 13.33 7.19 3.45
C GLN A 130 13.89 8.61 3.42
N GLN A 131 14.89 8.86 4.28
CA GLN A 131 15.48 10.18 4.45
C GLN A 131 16.53 10.49 3.37
N PRO A 132 16.94 11.77 3.20
CA PRO A 132 18.02 12.13 2.29
C PRO A 132 19.34 11.38 2.54
N SER A 133 19.62 11.01 3.80
CA SER A 133 20.77 10.18 4.20
C SER A 133 20.73 8.75 3.63
N GLY A 134 19.55 8.29 3.19
CA GLY A 134 19.27 6.91 2.80
C GLY A 134 18.72 6.05 3.94
N GLY A 135 18.78 6.54 5.18
CA GLY A 135 18.26 5.84 6.36
C GLY A 135 16.75 5.95 6.52
N PHE A 136 16.21 5.16 7.45
CA PHE A 136 14.79 5.07 7.72
C PHE A 136 14.50 5.52 9.17
N PRO A 137 13.55 6.45 9.38
CA PRO A 137 13.09 6.79 10.72
C PRO A 137 12.27 5.65 11.33
N GLN A 138 12.13 5.63 12.65
CA GLN A 138 11.27 4.67 13.33
C GLN A 138 9.78 4.90 13.00
N TYR A 139 9.35 6.17 12.95
CA TYR A 139 7.96 6.57 12.62
C TYR A 139 7.95 7.54 11.43
N TYR A 140 6.84 7.55 10.70
CA TYR A 140 6.58 8.56 9.68
C TYR A 140 5.07 8.82 9.53
N PRO A 141 4.60 10.07 9.48
CA PRO A 141 5.36 11.32 9.43
C PRO A 141 5.77 11.87 10.81
N ASP A 142 5.45 11.18 11.91
CA ASP A 142 5.87 11.64 13.24
C ASP A 142 7.40 11.62 13.39
N ALA A 143 7.97 12.81 13.53
CA ALA A 143 9.41 13.03 13.58
C ALA A 143 9.89 13.55 14.96
N LYS A 144 9.11 13.32 16.03
CA LYS A 144 9.47 13.77 17.37
C LYS A 144 10.57 12.89 17.99
N LEU A 145 11.49 13.53 18.71
CA LEU A 145 12.53 12.87 19.50
C LEU A 145 13.37 11.88 18.65
N TYR A 146 13.73 10.74 19.23
CA TYR A 146 14.50 9.69 18.56
C TYR A 146 13.74 9.02 17.40
N ARG A 147 12.42 9.21 17.28
CA ARG A 147 11.61 8.56 16.22
C ARG A 147 12.03 8.99 14.81
N ALA A 148 12.63 10.17 14.68
CA ALA A 148 13.14 10.67 13.41
C ALA A 148 14.55 10.16 13.08
N GLN A 149 15.24 9.48 14.00
CA GLN A 149 16.62 9.05 13.77
C GLN A 149 16.67 7.79 12.90
N ILE A 150 17.80 7.57 12.24
CA ILE A 150 18.04 6.37 11.45
C ILE A 150 17.96 5.19 12.42
N THR A 151 17.00 4.30 12.22
CA THR A 151 16.63 3.29 13.22
C THR A 151 17.01 1.89 12.75
N TYR A 152 18.09 1.36 13.32
CA TYR A 152 18.44 -0.06 13.19
C TYR A 152 17.69 -0.93 14.19
N ASN A 153 17.36 -0.39 15.37
CA ASN A 153 16.60 -1.05 16.44
C ASN A 153 15.44 -1.92 15.95
N ASP A 154 15.29 -3.09 16.55
CA ASP A 154 14.37 -4.15 16.13
C ASP A 154 14.56 -4.58 14.66
N ASN A 155 15.77 -4.42 14.13
CA ASN A 155 16.08 -4.56 12.70
C ASN A 155 15.19 -3.71 11.78
N ALA A 156 14.64 -2.58 12.25
CA ALA A 156 13.57 -1.85 11.57
C ALA A 156 13.96 -1.40 10.15
N MET A 157 15.06 -0.68 10.00
CA MET A 157 15.58 -0.27 8.69
C MET A 157 15.95 -1.48 7.81
N ILE A 158 16.51 -2.53 8.39
CA ILE A 158 16.94 -3.74 7.65
C ILE A 158 15.74 -4.48 7.06
N LYS A 159 14.64 -4.62 7.83
CA LYS A 159 13.40 -5.23 7.36
C LYS A 159 12.74 -4.40 6.27
N ALA A 160 12.72 -3.07 6.41
CA ALA A 160 12.22 -2.17 5.37
C ALA A 160 13.01 -2.33 4.06
N LEU A 161 14.34 -2.34 4.13
CA LEU A 161 15.21 -2.55 2.97
C LEU A 161 15.05 -3.95 2.36
N THR A 162 14.78 -4.97 3.17
CA THR A 162 14.56 -6.34 2.69
C THR A 162 13.27 -6.43 1.87
N VAL A 163 12.18 -5.77 2.32
CA VAL A 163 10.94 -5.66 1.54
C VAL A 163 11.20 -4.94 0.21
N LEU A 164 11.89 -3.79 0.24
CA LEU A 164 12.21 -3.05 -0.97
C LEU A 164 13.12 -3.83 -1.92
N LYS A 165 14.07 -4.61 -1.39
CA LYS A 165 14.91 -5.49 -2.20
C LYS A 165 14.11 -6.61 -2.85
N ALA A 166 13.16 -7.21 -2.14
CA ALA A 166 12.27 -8.21 -2.71
C ALA A 166 11.42 -7.64 -3.87
N VAL A 167 10.94 -6.39 -3.74
CA VAL A 167 10.27 -5.66 -4.83
C VAL A 167 11.22 -5.42 -6.01
N ALA A 168 12.43 -4.91 -5.74
CA ALA A 168 13.42 -4.61 -6.78
C ALA A 168 13.83 -5.86 -7.59
N ASP A 169 13.99 -6.99 -6.91
CA ASP A 169 14.36 -8.26 -7.51
C ASP A 169 13.17 -9.02 -8.13
N LYS A 170 11.94 -8.52 -7.93
CA LYS A 170 10.69 -9.26 -8.22
C LYS A 170 10.71 -10.66 -7.60
N LYS A 171 11.17 -10.76 -6.35
CA LYS A 171 11.36 -12.03 -5.65
C LYS A 171 10.02 -12.60 -5.20
N GLU A 172 9.77 -13.88 -5.53
CA GLU A 172 8.60 -14.62 -5.07
C GLU A 172 7.29 -13.87 -5.34
N ASP A 173 6.43 -13.73 -4.33
CA ASP A 173 5.11 -13.13 -4.45
C ASP A 173 5.20 -11.61 -4.74
N PHE A 174 6.35 -10.96 -4.49
CA PHE A 174 6.57 -9.56 -4.85
C PHE A 174 6.66 -9.34 -6.38
N ALA A 175 6.76 -10.38 -7.20
CA ALA A 175 6.59 -10.24 -8.65
C ALA A 175 5.16 -9.79 -9.05
N LEU A 176 4.20 -9.90 -8.13
CA LEU A 176 2.78 -9.60 -8.36
C LEU A 176 2.38 -8.15 -8.08
N VAL A 177 3.28 -7.34 -7.50
CA VAL A 177 3.03 -5.91 -7.26
C VAL A 177 3.26 -5.08 -8.54
N ASP A 178 2.82 -3.83 -8.52
CA ASP A 178 3.05 -2.88 -9.61
C ASP A 178 4.54 -2.80 -10.03
N PRO A 179 4.89 -3.19 -11.27
CA PRO A 179 6.25 -3.11 -11.78
C PRO A 179 6.86 -1.70 -11.74
N ALA A 180 6.04 -0.64 -11.69
CA ALA A 180 6.52 0.73 -11.54
C ALA A 180 7.24 0.97 -10.20
N LEU A 181 7.04 0.11 -9.19
CA LEU A 181 7.71 0.19 -7.90
C LEU A 181 9.15 -0.36 -7.92
N VAL A 182 9.53 -1.13 -8.93
CA VAL A 182 10.83 -1.81 -9.03
C VAL A 182 12.01 -0.82 -9.02
N ALA A 183 12.00 0.15 -9.94
CA ALA A 183 13.11 1.10 -10.04
C ALA A 183 13.23 2.03 -8.82
N PRO A 184 12.13 2.59 -8.26
CA PRO A 184 12.16 3.31 -6.99
C PRO A 184 12.69 2.45 -5.82
N ALA A 185 12.27 1.19 -5.74
CA ALA A 185 12.73 0.28 -4.70
C ALA A 185 14.23 -0.02 -4.81
N GLN A 186 14.74 -0.29 -6.01
CA GLN A 186 16.19 -0.46 -6.22
C GLN A 186 16.97 0.78 -5.78
N LYS A 187 16.53 1.96 -6.21
CA LYS A 187 17.17 3.24 -5.81
C LYS A 187 17.15 3.44 -4.30
N ALA A 188 16.06 3.06 -3.63
CA ALA A 188 15.95 3.14 -2.19
C ALA A 188 16.89 2.14 -1.49
N VAL A 189 17.02 0.92 -2.01
CA VAL A 189 17.98 -0.06 -1.50
C VAL A 189 19.41 0.46 -1.63
N ASP A 190 19.79 0.98 -2.79
CA ASP A 190 21.15 1.49 -3.02
C ASP A 190 21.50 2.60 -2.01
N LYS A 191 20.57 3.55 -1.79
CA LYS A 191 20.73 4.59 -0.78
C LYS A 191 20.80 4.03 0.64
N GLY A 192 19.99 3.04 0.96
CA GLY A 192 20.00 2.38 2.26
C GLY A 192 21.33 1.70 2.55
N VAL A 193 21.89 0.99 1.58
CA VAL A 193 23.22 0.38 1.68
C VAL A 193 24.29 1.46 1.88
N GLN A 194 24.23 2.57 1.13
CA GLN A 194 25.15 3.69 1.33
C GLN A 194 25.03 4.31 2.73
N CYS A 195 23.81 4.42 3.28
CA CYS A 195 23.59 4.86 4.65
C CYS A 195 24.22 3.90 5.66
N ILE A 196 24.02 2.58 5.50
CA ILE A 196 24.63 1.55 6.34
C ILE A 196 26.15 1.71 6.37
N LEU A 197 26.79 1.80 5.20
CA LEU A 197 28.24 1.97 5.13
C LEU A 197 28.72 3.28 5.79
N LYS A 198 28.01 4.39 5.59
CA LYS A 198 28.38 5.70 6.17
C LYS A 198 28.14 5.81 7.67
N THR A 199 27.23 5.00 8.21
CA THR A 199 26.93 4.95 9.65
C THR A 199 27.79 3.92 10.39
N GLN A 200 28.58 3.09 9.68
CA GLN A 200 29.45 2.12 10.34
C GLN A 200 30.49 2.83 11.19
N TYR A 201 30.54 2.48 12.48
CA TYR A 201 31.40 3.17 13.43
C TYR A 201 32.87 2.78 13.23
N VAL A 202 33.76 3.78 13.26
CA VAL A 202 35.20 3.61 13.15
C VAL A 202 35.85 3.83 14.52
N GLN A 203 36.29 2.75 15.15
CA GLN A 203 37.01 2.81 16.43
C GLN A 203 38.51 2.70 16.18
N HIS A 204 39.28 3.76 16.49
CA HIS A 204 40.73 3.81 16.31
C HIS A 204 41.19 3.40 14.89
N GLY A 205 40.49 3.89 13.87
CA GLY A 205 40.79 3.60 12.46
C GLY A 205 40.30 2.23 11.96
N LYS A 206 39.59 1.45 12.78
CA LYS A 206 39.02 0.15 12.40
C LYS A 206 37.50 0.22 12.30
N LEU A 207 36.95 -0.30 11.21
CA LEU A 207 35.51 -0.50 11.07
C LEU A 207 35.02 -1.52 12.10
N THR A 208 33.90 -1.22 12.75
CA THR A 208 33.30 -2.05 13.80
C THR A 208 31.85 -2.41 13.44
N ALA A 209 30.89 -1.92 14.21
CA ALA A 209 29.47 -2.20 14.09
C ALA A 209 28.66 -0.89 14.00
N TRP A 210 27.37 -0.96 14.32
CA TRP A 210 26.44 0.16 14.33
C TRP A 210 25.84 0.36 15.73
N CYS A 211 25.30 1.56 15.96
CA CYS A 211 24.42 1.82 17.07
C CYS A 211 22.98 1.45 16.70
N ALA A 212 22.13 1.16 17.69
CA ALA A 212 20.70 0.91 17.45
C ALA A 212 20.01 2.12 16.78
N GLN A 213 20.51 3.34 17.01
CA GLN A 213 20.06 4.56 16.32
C GLN A 213 21.24 5.46 15.93
N HIS A 214 21.14 6.05 14.74
CA HIS A 214 22.08 7.06 14.26
C HIS A 214 21.35 8.37 13.95
N ASP A 215 21.97 9.49 14.28
CA ASP A 215 21.41 10.79 13.96
C ASP A 215 21.25 10.97 12.44
N ARG A 216 20.08 11.39 12.00
CA ARG A 216 19.73 11.45 10.57
C ARG A 216 20.52 12.45 9.75
N VAL A 217 21.20 13.40 10.40
CA VAL A 217 21.98 14.45 9.73
C VAL A 217 23.47 14.14 9.84
N THR A 218 23.96 13.94 11.06
CA THR A 218 25.39 13.75 11.35
C THR A 218 25.87 12.32 11.12
N LEU A 219 24.95 11.36 11.03
CA LEU A 219 25.20 9.91 10.90
C LEU A 219 25.92 9.28 12.11
N GLN A 220 26.14 10.04 13.18
CA GLN A 220 26.77 9.54 14.40
C GLN A 220 25.79 8.72 15.23
N PRO A 221 26.27 7.74 16.03
CA PRO A 221 25.47 7.11 17.08
C PRO A 221 24.75 8.15 17.94
N CYS A 222 23.48 7.91 18.27
CA CYS A 222 22.69 8.81 19.11
C CYS A 222 21.81 8.03 20.09
N ASN A 223 21.40 8.69 21.18
CA ASN A 223 20.52 8.09 22.17
C ASN A 223 19.09 7.88 21.61
N ALA A 224 18.37 6.92 22.17
CA ALA A 224 16.93 6.75 21.98
C ALA A 224 16.14 7.07 23.26
N ARG A 225 15.58 6.06 23.94
CA ARG A 225 14.98 6.25 25.27
C ARG A 225 16.05 6.63 26.29
N ALA A 226 15.64 7.11 27.46
CA ALA A 226 16.58 7.59 28.50
C ALA A 226 17.62 6.54 28.95
N PHE A 227 17.29 5.25 28.81
CA PHE A 227 18.17 4.12 29.14
C PHE A 227 18.84 3.48 27.90
N GLU A 228 18.63 4.04 26.71
CA GLU A 228 19.23 3.59 25.45
C GLU A 228 20.22 4.65 24.98
N LEU A 229 21.47 4.50 25.44
CA LEU A 229 22.54 5.45 25.16
C LEU A 229 23.19 5.15 23.81
N ALA A 230 23.83 6.16 23.24
CA ALA A 230 24.66 6.01 22.05
C ALA A 230 25.81 5.02 22.34
N SER A 231 25.71 3.83 21.76
CA SER A 231 26.67 2.74 21.93
C SER A 231 26.69 1.83 20.71
N LEU A 232 27.77 1.08 20.51
CA LEU A 232 27.74 -0.04 19.57
C LEU A 232 26.75 -1.07 20.08
N SER A 233 25.76 -1.43 19.26
CA SER A 233 24.77 -2.45 19.60
C SER A 233 25.40 -3.83 19.42
N GLY A 234 25.18 -4.71 20.39
CA GLY A 234 25.53 -6.13 20.26
C GLY A 234 24.43 -6.97 19.59
N ASP A 235 23.22 -6.42 19.49
CA ASP A 235 22.02 -7.14 19.02
C ASP A 235 21.58 -6.74 17.60
N GLU A 236 21.81 -5.47 17.23
CA GLU A 236 21.39 -4.89 15.94
C GLU A 236 22.54 -4.86 14.94
#